data_AF-A0A0A1A1Z9-F1
#
_entry.id   AF-A0A0A1A1Z9-F1
#
_cell.length_a   1.000
_cell.length_b   1.000
_cell.length_c   1.000
_cell.angle_alpha   90.00
_cell.angle_beta   90.00
_cell.angle_gamma   90.00
#
_symmetry.space_group_name_H-M   'P 1'
#
loop_
_entity.id
_entity.type
_entity.pdbx_description
1 polymer ?
#
loop_
_entity_poly.entity_id
_entity_poly.type
_entity_poly.pdbx_seq_one_letter_code
_entity_poly.pdbx_strand_id
1 'polypeptide(L)'
;MDAGVLVLAVQQYPITKQFTDNELCTLAWLWRAGNVMLITYQNVTPLLQVAEHREAGRFTSIEQEYPQILNKAQAILARETAHVKFRPWQDDKWSRVLPHLRSDRLQ
;
A
#
# COMPACT_ATOMS: atom_id res chain seq x y z
N MET A 1 33.04 0.45 -18.52
CA MET A 1 31.93 1.35 -18.83
C MET A 1 32.02 2.52 -17.87
N ASP A 2 32.37 3.70 -18.36
CA ASP A 2 32.67 4.87 -17.52
C ASP A 2 31.42 5.43 -16.84
N ALA A 3 31.54 5.68 -15.54
CA ALA A 3 30.49 6.30 -14.73
C ALA A 3 30.01 7.65 -15.29
N GLY A 4 30.89 8.37 -16.00
CA GLY A 4 30.54 9.64 -16.66
C GLY A 4 29.51 9.50 -17.79
N VAL A 5 29.49 8.36 -18.50
CA VAL A 5 28.52 8.11 -19.59
C VAL A 5 27.13 7.84 -19.01
N LEU A 6 27.05 7.15 -17.86
CA LEU A 6 25.78 6.87 -17.17
C LEU A 6 25.16 8.15 -16.61
N VAL A 7 25.95 9.06 -16.04
CA VAL A 7 25.45 10.34 -15.50
C VAL A 7 24.87 11.22 -16.60
N LEU A 8 25.50 11.29 -17.77
CA LEU A 8 25.00 12.06 -18.91
C LEU A 8 23.71 11.45 -19.48
N ALA A 9 23.64 10.12 -19.59
CA ALA A 9 22.44 9.44 -20.08
C ALA A 9 21.21 9.66 -19.17
N VAL A 10 21.39 9.68 -17.84
CA VAL A 10 20.32 9.96 -16.87
C VAL A 10 19.82 11.41 -16.93
N GLN A 11 20.70 12.37 -17.25
CA GLN A 11 20.33 13.77 -17.44
C GLN A 11 19.57 13.99 -18.75
N GLN A 12 19.92 13.24 -19.80
CA GLN A 12 19.37 13.39 -21.15
C GLN A 12 18.01 12.68 -21.31
N TYR A 13 17.77 11.63 -20.53
CA TYR A 13 16.48 10.98 -20.38
C TYR A 13 16.16 10.88 -18.89
N PRO A 14 15.61 11.93 -18.26
CA PRO A 14 15.15 11.81 -16.89
C PRO A 14 14.21 10.61 -16.86
N ILE A 15 14.43 9.69 -15.93
CA ILE A 15 13.46 8.63 -15.65
C ILE A 15 12.20 9.36 -15.20
N THR A 16 11.30 9.62 -16.14
CA THR A 16 10.03 10.29 -15.87
C THR A 16 9.34 9.48 -14.79
N LYS A 17 9.03 10.10 -13.65
CA LYS A 17 8.20 9.46 -12.64
C LYS A 17 6.94 8.96 -13.34
N GLN A 18 6.72 7.64 -13.34
CA GLN A 18 5.57 7.03 -14.02
C GLN A 18 4.24 7.54 -13.44
N PHE A 19 4.23 7.90 -12.16
CA PHE A 19 3.09 8.47 -11.46
C PHE A 19 3.45 9.81 -10.81
N THR A 20 2.51 10.75 -10.87
CA THR A 20 2.53 11.98 -10.08
C THR A 20 2.33 11.68 -8.60
N ASP A 21 2.74 12.61 -7.73
CA ASP A 21 2.53 12.46 -6.29
C ASP A 21 1.02 12.37 -5.94
N ASN A 22 0.13 13.03 -6.69
CA ASN A 22 -1.31 12.93 -6.45
C ASN A 22 -1.89 11.55 -6.83
N GLU A 23 -1.40 10.96 -7.92
CA GLU A 23 -1.77 9.59 -8.31
C GLU A 23 -1.25 8.57 -7.28
N LEU A 24 0.00 8.72 -6.83
CA LEU A 24 0.55 7.91 -5.75
C LEU A 24 -0.23 8.07 -4.44
N CYS A 25 -0.67 9.29 -4.11
CA CYS A 25 -1.54 9.53 -2.94
C CYS A 25 -2.88 8.79 -3.09
N THR A 26 -3.47 8.79 -4.29
CA THR A 26 -4.72 8.08 -4.58
C THR A 26 -4.54 6.57 -4.42
N LEU A 27 -3.46 6.01 -4.96
CA LEU A 27 -3.13 4.60 -4.84
C LEU A 27 -2.83 4.19 -3.38
N ALA A 28 -2.16 5.05 -2.60
CA ALA A 28 -1.93 4.82 -1.18
C ALA A 28 -3.25 4.75 -0.39
N TRP A 29 -4.22 5.61 -0.73
CA TRP A 29 -5.55 5.56 -0.12
C TRP A 29 -6.37 4.34 -0.55
N LEU A 30 -6.24 3.90 -1.81
CA LEU A 30 -6.85 2.65 -2.28
C LEU A 30 -6.30 1.44 -1.50
N TRP A 31 -4.97 1.38 -1.36
CA TRP A 31 -4.33 0.36 -0.51
C TRP A 31 -4.85 0.43 0.93
N ARG A 32 -4.95 1.63 1.51
CA ARG A 32 -5.45 1.81 2.87
C ARG A 32 -6.88 1.31 3.03
N ALA A 33 -7.76 1.59 2.07
CA ALA A 33 -9.13 1.09 2.07
C ALA A 33 -9.16 -0.45 2.04
N GLY A 34 -8.37 -1.07 1.14
CA GLY A 34 -8.24 -2.53 1.07
C GLY A 34 -7.73 -3.16 2.37
N ASN A 35 -6.71 -2.55 2.99
CA ASN A 35 -6.18 -3.01 4.27
C ASN A 35 -7.21 -2.91 5.41
N VAL A 36 -7.99 -1.83 5.47
CA VAL A 36 -9.08 -1.68 6.47
C VAL A 36 -10.19 -2.72 6.23
N MET A 37 -10.54 -2.98 4.97
CA MET A 37 -11.52 -4.02 4.62
C MET A 37 -11.02 -5.41 5.02
N LEU A 38 -9.75 -5.73 4.76
CA LEU A 38 -9.17 -7.02 5.17
C LEU A 38 -9.21 -7.22 6.68
N ILE A 39 -8.84 -6.22 7.47
CA ILE A 39 -8.94 -6.28 8.94
C ILE A 39 -10.40 -6.48 9.37
N THR A 40 -11.34 -5.83 8.68
CA THR A 40 -12.77 -6.00 8.96
C THR A 40 -13.22 -7.42 8.65
N TYR A 41 -12.80 -8.00 7.52
CA TYR A 41 -13.07 -9.39 7.18
C TYR A 41 -12.50 -10.34 8.25
N GLN A 42 -11.25 -10.13 8.67
CA GLN A 42 -10.57 -10.87 9.75
C GLN A 42 -11.36 -10.91 11.05
N ASN A 43 -12.03 -9.80 11.39
CA ASN A 43 -12.86 -9.74 12.60
C ASN A 43 -14.22 -10.43 12.44
N VAL A 44 -14.74 -10.53 11.21
CA VAL A 44 -16.09 -11.06 10.91
C VAL A 44 -16.08 -12.55 10.62
N THR A 45 -15.04 -13.07 9.97
CA THR A 45 -14.93 -14.50 9.59
C THR A 45 -15.16 -15.48 10.75
N PRO A 46 -14.56 -15.33 11.94
CA PRO A 46 -14.82 -16.26 13.04
C PRO A 46 -16.30 -16.26 13.47
N LEU A 47 -16.99 -15.12 13.39
CA LEU A 47 -18.43 -15.03 13.69
C LEU A 47 -19.26 -15.78 12.64
N LEU A 48 -18.89 -15.67 11.35
CA LEU A 48 -19.55 -16.40 10.27
C LEU A 48 -19.31 -17.91 10.38
N GLN A 49 -18.12 -18.33 10.79
CA GLN A 49 -17.79 -19.74 11.01
C GLN A 49 -18.64 -20.34 12.14
N VAL A 50 -18.74 -19.63 13.29
CA VAL A 50 -19.58 -20.07 14.42
C VAL A 50 -21.06 -20.15 14.05
N ALA A 51 -21.53 -19.23 13.20
CA ALA A 51 -22.92 -19.22 12.73
C ALA A 51 -23.19 -20.24 11.60
N GLU A 52 -22.19 -21.03 11.18
CA GLU A 52 -22.25 -21.90 9.99
C GLU A 52 -22.80 -21.16 8.76
N HIS A 53 -22.49 -19.86 8.67
CA HIS A 53 -23.06 -19.00 7.65
C HIS A 53 -22.50 -19.38 6.28
N ARG A 54 -23.36 -19.39 5.24
CA ARG A 54 -22.98 -19.82 3.88
C ARG A 54 -21.77 -19.10 3.28
N GLU A 55 -21.50 -17.87 3.72
CA GLU A 55 -20.35 -17.05 3.25
C GLU A 55 -19.05 -17.31 4.02
N ALA A 56 -19.04 -18.12 5.08
CA ALA A 56 -17.87 -18.36 5.92
C ALA A 56 -16.67 -18.88 5.12
N GLY A 57 -16.92 -19.81 4.18
CA GLY A 57 -15.89 -20.32 3.28
C GLY A 57 -15.27 -19.23 2.40
N ARG A 58 -16.10 -18.36 1.82
CA ARG A 58 -15.63 -17.25 0.97
C ARG A 58 -14.77 -16.26 1.75
N PHE A 59 -15.17 -15.91 2.97
CA PHE A 59 -14.41 -15.01 3.83
C PHE A 59 -13.07 -15.62 4.24
N THR A 60 -13.05 -16.93 4.55
CA THR A 60 -11.82 -17.67 4.86
C THR A 60 -10.83 -17.62 3.68
N SER A 61 -11.30 -17.78 2.43
CA SER A 61 -10.43 -17.64 1.25
C SER A 61 -9.87 -16.24 1.08
N ILE A 62 -10.68 -15.19 1.28
CA ILE A 62 -10.24 -13.79 1.21
C ILE A 62 -9.11 -13.51 2.20
N GLU A 63 -9.22 -14.01 3.43
CA GLU A 63 -8.18 -13.84 4.46
C GLU A 63 -6.86 -14.50 4.11
N GLN A 64 -6.88 -15.60 3.35
CA GLN A 64 -5.68 -16.31 2.95
C GLN A 64 -5.00 -15.63 1.75
N GLU A 65 -5.78 -15.16 0.77
CA GLU A 65 -5.26 -14.68 -0.51
C GLU A 65 -4.86 -13.20 -0.48
N TYR A 66 -5.67 -12.35 0.15
CA TYR A 66 -5.55 -10.90 0.01
C TYR A 66 -4.38 -10.27 0.79
N PRO A 67 -3.90 -10.80 1.94
CA PRO A 67 -2.74 -10.23 2.62
C PRO A 67 -1.50 -10.16 1.73
N GLN A 68 -1.25 -11.19 0.91
CA GLN A 68 -0.04 -11.25 0.09
C GLN A 68 0.00 -10.12 -0.95
N ILE A 69 -1.12 -9.86 -1.63
CA ILE A 69 -1.18 -8.79 -2.64
C ILE A 69 -1.15 -7.41 -2.00
N LEU A 70 -1.79 -7.23 -0.84
CA LEU A 70 -1.74 -5.97 -0.09
C LEU A 70 -0.33 -5.67 0.43
N ASN A 71 0.42 -6.67 0.88
CA ASN A 71 1.81 -6.50 1.31
C ASN A 71 2.73 -6.12 0.14
N LYS A 72 2.54 -6.74 -1.04
CA LYS A 72 3.28 -6.36 -2.26
C LYS A 72 2.96 -4.93 -2.69
N ALA A 73 1.68 -4.56 -2.69
CA ALA A 73 1.25 -3.20 -3.00
C ALA A 73 1.82 -2.17 -2.01
N GLN A 74 1.81 -2.49 -0.70
CA GLN A 74 2.41 -1.66 0.34
C GLN A 74 3.90 -1.42 0.08
N ALA A 75 4.67 -2.48 -0.20
CA ALA A 75 6.10 -2.37 -0.44
C ALA A 75 6.43 -1.50 -1.67
N ILE A 76 5.65 -1.65 -2.75
CA ILE A 76 5.78 -0.81 -3.95
C ILE A 76 5.47 0.66 -3.59
N LEU A 77 4.33 0.91 -2.95
CA LEU A 77 3.91 2.27 -2.60
C LEU A 77 4.87 2.92 -1.59
N ALA A 78 5.39 2.18 -0.62
CA ALA A 78 6.38 2.67 0.34
C ALA A 78 7.68 3.10 -0.36
N ARG A 79 8.15 2.31 -1.34
CA ARG A 79 9.30 2.66 -2.18
C ARG A 79 9.03 3.90 -3.02
N GLU A 80 7.94 3.90 -3.78
CA GLU A 80 7.61 4.99 -4.71
C GLU A 80 7.25 6.31 -3.99
N THR A 81 6.88 6.25 -2.70
CA THR A 81 6.55 7.45 -1.90
C THR A 81 7.65 7.82 -0.91
N ALA A 82 8.83 7.19 -0.95
CA ALA A 82 9.90 7.43 0.02
C ALA A 82 10.36 8.90 0.08
N HIS A 83 10.25 9.63 -1.04
CA HIS A 83 10.57 11.07 -1.13
C HIS A 83 9.56 11.98 -0.43
N VAL A 84 8.33 11.51 -0.18
CA VAL A 84 7.27 12.32 0.44
C VAL A 84 7.56 12.49 1.94
N LYS A 85 7.80 13.73 2.37
CA LYS A 85 8.09 14.01 3.79
C LYS A 85 6.82 13.87 4.62
N PHE A 86 6.89 13.06 5.68
CA PHE A 86 5.81 12.98 6.67
C PHE A 86 5.82 14.24 7.54
N ARG A 87 4.67 14.92 7.63
CA ARG A 87 4.47 16.12 8.44
C ARG A 87 3.20 15.94 9.27
N PRO A 88 3.28 15.47 10.53
CA PRO A 88 2.10 15.10 11.32
C PRO A 88 1.17 16.28 11.62
N TRP A 89 1.68 17.51 11.64
CA TRP A 89 0.89 18.72 11.88
C TRP A 89 0.15 19.23 10.64
N GLN A 90 0.51 18.74 9.45
CA GLN A 90 -0.12 19.13 8.20
C GLN A 90 -1.36 18.26 8.03
N ASP A 91 -2.57 18.80 8.17
CA ASP A 91 -3.80 18.02 8.04
C ASP A 91 -4.16 17.78 6.55
N ASP A 92 -3.42 16.90 5.90
CA ASP A 92 -3.63 16.53 4.51
C ASP A 92 -3.74 15.02 4.30
N LYS A 93 -4.03 14.64 3.06
CA LYS A 93 -4.17 13.22 2.69
C LYS A 93 -2.90 12.41 2.96
N TRP A 94 -1.72 13.04 2.87
CA TRP A 94 -0.44 12.35 3.05
C TRP A 94 -0.14 12.08 4.52
N SER A 95 -0.32 13.06 5.40
CA SER A 95 -0.09 12.88 6.84
C SER A 95 -1.01 11.80 7.44
N ARG A 96 -2.20 11.60 6.88
CA ARG A 96 -3.16 10.57 7.32
C ARG A 96 -2.83 9.17 6.79
N VAL A 97 -2.23 9.03 5.60
CA VAL A 97 -1.99 7.71 4.97
C VAL A 97 -0.57 7.18 5.19
N LEU A 98 0.44 8.05 5.23
CA LEU A 98 1.86 7.65 5.35
C LEU A 98 2.16 6.84 6.63
N PRO A 99 1.60 7.16 7.81
CA PRO A 99 1.84 6.37 9.02
C PRO A 99 1.42 4.90 8.86
N HIS A 100 0.34 4.65 8.12
CA HIS A 100 -0.13 3.29 7.88
C HIS A 100 0.72 2.58 6.82
N LEU A 101 1.06 3.29 5.74
CA LEU A 101 1.83 2.74 4.63
C LEU A 101 3.25 2.34 5.04
N ARG A 102 3.87 3.13 5.93
CA ARG A 102 5.26 2.94 6.41
C ARG A 102 5.37 2.22 7.75
N SER A 103 4.24 1.78 8.33
CA SER A 103 4.30 0.96 9.53
C SER A 103 4.85 -0.42 9.16
N ASP A 104 5.90 -0.85 9.86
CA ASP A 104 6.38 -2.23 9.84
C ASP A 104 5.35 -3.12 10.54
N ARG A 105 4.24 -3.44 9.88
CA ARG A 105 3.30 -4.46 10.36
C ARG A 105 2.79 -5.28 9.19
N LEU A 106 3.24 -6.52 9.14
CA LEU A 106 2.43 -7.72 9.42
C LEU A 106 3.40 -8.89 9.72
N GLN A 107 3.76 -9.01 11.01
CA GLN A 107 3.98 -10.32 11.65
C GLN A 107 2.62 -10.82 12.15
#